data_AF-A0AA90ZLP3-F1
#
_entry.id   AF-A0AA90ZLP3-F1
#
_cell.length_a   1.000
_cell.length_b   1.000
_cell.length_c   1.000
_cell.angle_alpha   90.00
_cell.angle_beta   90.00
_cell.angle_gamma   90.00
#
_symmetry.space_group_name_H-M   'P 1'
#
loop_
_entity.id
_entity.type
_entity.pdbx_description
1 polymer ?
#
loop_
_entity_poly.entity_id
_entity_poly.type
_entity_poly.pdbx_seq_one_letter_code
_entity_poly.pdbx_strand_id
1 'polypeptide(L)'
;MKKIVLTGGPCAGKTTALVKIIDHFSGLGYKVFTIPEVPTMFTQAGMNYLTKNEKFFFEGEKATFLTQIGLEDSFTKMAETIDKPVIIVCDRGTMDISTYLTEDFWNRIISEQGYTNTQLRERYDAVLHLVSAADGAEQFYTTANNAQRVEKADEKGLQIARELDKKIVSAWKGHPHLRVINNHEDFNKKLN
;
A
#
# COMPACT_ATOMS: atom_id res chain seq x y z
N MET A 1 -17.66 9.26 -6.46
CA MET A 1 -16.77 8.24 -5.86
C MET A 1 -15.34 8.74 -5.88
N LYS A 2 -14.53 8.41 -4.87
CA LYS A 2 -13.08 8.66 -4.84
C LYS A 2 -12.34 7.39 -4.43
N LYS A 3 -11.23 7.06 -5.09
CA LYS A 3 -10.33 5.94 -4.72
C LYS A 3 -9.00 6.49 -4.23
N ILE A 4 -8.64 6.18 -2.99
CA ILE A 4 -7.41 6.64 -2.35
C ILE A 4 -6.56 5.44 -1.96
N VAL A 5 -5.25 5.60 -1.95
CA VAL A 5 -4.30 4.60 -1.44
C VAL A 5 -3.58 5.13 -0.22
N LEU A 6 -3.53 4.30 0.83
CA LEU A 6 -2.64 4.45 1.96
C LEU A 6 -1.37 3.64 1.66
N THR A 7 -0.27 4.33 1.46
CA THR A 7 1.04 3.72 1.18
C THR A 7 2.05 4.10 2.25
N GLY A 8 3.22 3.48 2.22
CA GLY A 8 4.28 3.70 3.19
C GLY A 8 4.96 2.42 3.63
N GLY A 9 6.12 2.61 4.23
CA GLY A 9 6.94 1.54 4.77
C GLY A 9 6.28 0.75 5.91
N PRO A 10 7.00 -0.24 6.44
CA PRO A 10 6.56 -1.00 7.62
C PRO A 10 6.33 -0.04 8.80
N CYS A 11 5.29 -0.32 9.59
CA CYS A 11 4.96 0.43 10.81
C CYS A 11 4.74 1.94 10.60
N ALA A 12 4.26 2.33 9.42
CA ALA A 12 3.85 3.71 9.12
C ALA A 12 2.52 4.15 9.78
N GLY A 13 1.76 3.20 10.34
CA GLY A 13 0.45 3.45 10.94
C GLY A 13 -0.73 3.38 9.97
N LYS A 14 -0.59 2.68 8.84
CA LYS A 14 -1.66 2.51 7.82
C LYS A 14 -2.96 1.98 8.40
N THR A 15 -2.91 0.90 9.18
CA THR A 15 -4.10 0.32 9.83
C THR A 15 -4.83 1.32 10.72
N THR A 16 -4.10 2.09 11.52
CA THR A 16 -4.69 3.12 12.38
C THR A 16 -5.28 4.27 11.56
N ALA A 17 -4.62 4.70 10.48
CA ALA A 17 -5.15 5.71 9.57
C ALA A 17 -6.43 5.22 8.86
N LEU A 18 -6.46 3.96 8.45
CA LEU A 18 -7.61 3.33 7.80
C LEU A 18 -8.84 3.40 8.71
N VAL A 19 -8.71 3.03 9.99
CA VAL A 19 -9.80 3.12 10.98
C VAL A 19 -10.33 4.55 11.08
N LYS A 20 -9.45 5.55 11.21
CA LYS A 20 -9.88 6.95 11.30
C LYS A 20 -10.59 7.45 10.05
N ILE A 21 -10.13 7.05 8.87
CA ILE A 21 -10.77 7.39 7.60
C ILE A 21 -12.18 6.78 7.54
N ILE A 22 -12.33 5.51 7.94
CA ILE A 22 -13.64 4.85 8.00
C ILE A 22 -14.56 5.62 8.94
N ASP A 23 -14.12 5.90 10.17
CA ASP A 23 -14.95 6.56 11.19
C ASP A 23 -15.37 7.97 10.74
N HIS A 24 -14.41 8.77 10.27
CA HIS A 24 -14.66 10.14 9.84
C HIS A 24 -15.64 10.21 8.67
N PHE A 25 -15.38 9.49 7.57
CA PHE A 25 -16.22 9.58 6.37
C PHE A 25 -17.55 8.87 6.52
N SER A 26 -17.62 7.77 7.27
CA SER A 26 -18.90 7.13 7.59
C SER A 26 -19.78 8.08 8.42
N GLY A 27 -19.19 8.83 9.37
CA GLY A 27 -19.89 9.86 10.14
C GLY A 27 -20.42 11.01 9.28
N LEU A 28 -19.77 11.31 8.16
CA LEU A 28 -20.23 12.28 7.16
C LEU A 28 -21.24 11.71 6.15
N GLY A 29 -21.69 10.45 6.34
CA GLY A 29 -22.68 9.81 5.49
C GLY A 29 -22.12 9.12 4.24
N TYR A 30 -20.80 9.03 4.08
CA TYR A 30 -20.20 8.32 2.96
C TYR A 30 -20.39 6.80 3.11
N LYS A 31 -20.42 6.08 1.99
CA LYS A 31 -20.05 4.67 1.99
C LYS A 31 -18.53 4.57 1.94
N VAL A 32 -17.93 3.86 2.88
CA VAL A 32 -16.50 3.54 2.84
C VAL A 32 -16.33 2.07 2.48
N PHE A 33 -15.49 1.80 1.49
CA PHE A 33 -14.96 0.49 1.18
C PHE A 33 -13.47 0.45 1.49
N THR A 34 -12.99 -0.70 1.93
CA THR A 34 -11.57 -0.93 2.20
C THR A 34 -11.08 -2.13 1.42
N ILE A 35 -10.02 -1.94 0.64
CA ILE A 35 -9.32 -3.03 -0.03
C ILE A 35 -8.11 -3.39 0.84
N PRO A 36 -8.02 -4.64 1.34
CA PRO A 36 -6.95 -5.05 2.24
C PRO A 36 -5.60 -5.19 1.51
N GLU A 37 -4.52 -5.30 2.30
CA GLU A 37 -3.17 -5.58 1.79
C GLU A 37 -3.14 -6.96 1.09
N VAL A 38 -3.11 -6.97 -0.24
CA VAL A 38 -3.13 -8.20 -1.05
C VAL A 38 -1.94 -9.12 -0.75
N PRO A 39 -0.69 -8.64 -0.58
CA PRO A 39 0.42 -9.51 -0.17
C PRO A 39 0.13 -10.30 1.12
N THR A 40 -0.52 -9.68 2.12
CA THR A 40 -0.91 -10.38 3.35
C THR A 40 -1.93 -11.48 3.08
N MET A 41 -2.89 -11.26 2.19
CA MET A 41 -3.83 -12.32 1.77
C MET A 41 -3.11 -13.51 1.16
N PHE A 42 -2.14 -13.26 0.27
CA PHE A 42 -1.34 -14.31 -0.37
C PHE A 42 -0.47 -15.06 0.64
N THR A 43 0.19 -14.34 1.56
CA THR A 43 0.95 -14.94 2.66
C THR A 43 0.08 -15.87 3.51
N GLN A 44 -1.14 -15.43 3.85
CA GLN A 44 -2.10 -16.25 4.59
C GLN A 44 -2.59 -17.48 3.79
N ALA A 45 -2.61 -17.38 2.46
CA ALA A 45 -2.90 -18.49 1.55
C ALA A 45 -1.70 -19.42 1.30
N GLY A 46 -0.54 -19.17 1.92
CA GLY A 46 0.65 -20.01 1.81
C GLY A 46 1.73 -19.52 0.84
N MET A 47 1.58 -18.32 0.28
CA MET A 47 2.65 -17.69 -0.52
C MET A 47 3.87 -17.37 0.37
N ASN A 48 5.06 -17.65 -0.16
CA ASN A 48 6.32 -17.31 0.48
C ASN A 48 7.12 -16.35 -0.39
N TYR A 49 7.07 -15.05 -0.05
CA TYR A 49 7.82 -14.01 -0.74
C TYR A 49 9.34 -14.06 -0.50
N LEU A 50 9.82 -14.89 0.44
CA LEU A 50 11.25 -15.12 0.69
C LEU A 50 11.81 -16.33 -0.08
N THR A 51 11.01 -16.91 -0.99
CA THR A 51 11.42 -18.04 -1.82
C THR A 51 12.60 -17.69 -2.72
N LYS A 52 13.54 -18.63 -2.89
CA LYS A 52 14.64 -18.53 -3.87
C LYS A 52 14.24 -19.03 -5.26
N ASN A 53 13.05 -19.60 -5.41
CA ASN A 53 12.54 -20.04 -6.69
C ASN A 53 11.98 -18.84 -7.46
N GLU A 54 12.80 -18.25 -8.34
CA GLU A 54 12.45 -17.04 -9.10
C GLU A 54 11.18 -17.20 -9.93
N LYS A 55 10.93 -18.38 -10.51
CA LYS A 55 9.70 -18.63 -11.29
C LYS A 55 8.46 -18.57 -10.41
N PHE A 56 8.52 -19.23 -9.24
CA PHE A 56 7.42 -19.20 -8.28
C PHE A 56 7.21 -17.79 -7.70
N PHE A 57 8.30 -17.08 -7.40
CA PHE A 57 8.24 -15.68 -6.96
C PHE A 57 7.56 -14.79 -8.00
N PHE A 58 7.99 -14.87 -9.27
CA PHE A 58 7.42 -14.09 -10.37
C PHE A 58 5.91 -14.35 -10.53
N GLU A 59 5.48 -15.62 -10.55
CA GLU A 59 4.05 -15.94 -10.67
C GLU A 59 3.24 -15.45 -9.46
N GLY A 60 3.80 -15.51 -8.25
CA GLY A 60 3.15 -14.99 -7.06
C GLY A 60 2.99 -13.46 -7.07
N GLU A 61 4.01 -12.74 -7.52
CA GLU A 61 3.98 -11.26 -7.66
C GLU A 61 3.03 -10.82 -8.77
N LYS A 62 3.01 -11.55 -9.91
CA LYS A 62 2.02 -11.35 -10.97
C LYS A 62 0.60 -11.59 -10.46
N ALA A 63 0.37 -12.67 -9.71
CA ALA A 63 -0.94 -12.96 -9.13
C ALA A 63 -1.36 -11.91 -8.08
N THR A 64 -0.40 -11.40 -7.30
CA THR A 64 -0.61 -10.29 -6.35
C THR A 64 -1.08 -9.03 -7.10
N PHE A 65 -0.38 -8.66 -8.18
CA PHE A 65 -0.75 -7.52 -9.03
C PHE A 65 -2.14 -7.68 -9.64
N LEU A 66 -2.44 -8.84 -10.25
CA LEU A 66 -3.75 -9.10 -10.85
C LEU A 66 -4.88 -9.09 -9.82
N THR A 67 -4.63 -9.59 -8.62
CA THR A 67 -5.61 -9.57 -7.53
C THR A 67 -5.85 -8.14 -7.04
N GLN A 68 -4.80 -7.32 -6.90
CA GLN A 68 -4.93 -5.90 -6.54
C GLN A 68 -5.83 -5.16 -7.56
N ILE A 69 -5.54 -5.30 -8.86
CA ILE A 69 -6.36 -4.71 -9.93
C ILE A 69 -7.79 -5.23 -9.88
N GLY A 70 -7.98 -6.55 -9.78
CA GLY A 70 -9.30 -7.17 -9.79
C GLY A 70 -10.18 -6.78 -8.60
N LEU A 71 -9.60 -6.67 -7.39
CA LEU A 71 -10.30 -6.15 -6.23
C LEU A 71 -10.69 -4.69 -6.43
N GLU A 72 -9.75 -3.85 -6.87
CA GLU A 72 -10.05 -2.44 -7.14
C GLU A 72 -11.17 -2.24 -8.15
N ASP A 73 -11.16 -2.99 -9.25
CA ASP A 73 -12.18 -2.88 -10.29
C ASP A 73 -13.53 -3.39 -9.79
N SER A 74 -13.54 -4.49 -9.04
CA SER A 74 -14.76 -5.06 -8.47
C SER A 74 -15.43 -4.11 -7.46
N PHE A 75 -14.64 -3.51 -6.56
CA PHE A 75 -15.14 -2.55 -5.59
C PHE A 75 -15.53 -1.22 -6.24
N THR A 76 -14.85 -0.82 -7.32
CA THR A 76 -15.25 0.35 -8.13
C THR A 76 -16.63 0.11 -8.74
N LYS A 77 -16.84 -1.04 -9.38
CA LYS A 77 -18.14 -1.42 -9.95
C LYS A 77 -19.25 -1.51 -8.90
N MET A 78 -18.94 -2.02 -7.71
CA MET A 78 -19.88 -2.05 -6.59
C MET A 78 -20.20 -0.63 -6.08
N ALA A 79 -19.22 0.27 -6.07
CA ALA A 79 -19.41 1.65 -5.64
C ALA A 79 -20.28 2.47 -6.61
N GLU A 80 -20.27 2.15 -7.90
CA GLU A 80 -21.13 2.77 -8.91
C GLU A 80 -22.62 2.52 -8.69
N THR A 81 -23.00 1.47 -7.96
CA THR A 81 -24.42 1.15 -7.69
C THR A 81 -24.97 1.85 -6.45
N ILE A 82 -24.24 2.80 -5.87
CA ILE A 82 -24.56 3.43 -4.58
C ILE A 82 -24.92 4.90 -4.78
N ASP A 83 -26.13 5.27 -4.34
CA ASP A 83 -26.69 6.63 -4.49
C ASP A 83 -26.12 7.68 -3.51
N LYS A 84 -25.12 7.31 -2.71
CA LYS A 84 -24.45 8.20 -1.75
C LYS A 84 -22.97 8.35 -2.08
N PRO A 85 -22.29 9.42 -1.61
CA PRO A 85 -20.86 9.56 -1.80
C PRO A 85 -20.09 8.33 -1.32
N VAL A 86 -19.19 7.81 -2.17
CA VAL A 86 -18.38 6.62 -1.88
C VAL A 86 -16.90 6.96 -1.86
N ILE A 87 -16.19 6.41 -0.88
CA ILE A 87 -14.72 6.38 -0.83
C ILE A 87 -14.26 4.92 -0.80
N ILE A 88 -13.30 4.59 -1.66
CA ILE A 88 -12.57 3.32 -1.64
C ILE A 88 -11.17 3.62 -1.12
N VAL A 89 -10.76 2.94 -0.05
CA VAL A 89 -9.45 3.08 0.57
C VAL A 89 -8.66 1.79 0.36
N CYS A 90 -7.54 1.87 -0.36
CA CYS A 90 -6.64 0.73 -0.55
C CYS A 90 -5.53 0.75 0.51
N ASP A 91 -5.37 -0.32 1.28
CA ASP A 91 -4.17 -0.56 2.08
C ASP A 91 -3.08 -1.10 1.16
N ARG A 92 -2.22 -0.19 0.68
CA ARG A 92 -1.32 -0.32 -0.48
C ARG A 92 -2.02 -0.34 -1.83
N GLY A 93 -1.27 0.06 -2.86
CA GLY A 93 -1.72 0.09 -4.24
C GLY A 93 -0.74 -0.57 -5.19
N THR A 94 -1.03 -0.52 -6.48
CA THR A 94 -0.26 -1.21 -7.53
C THR A 94 1.21 -0.82 -7.55
N MET A 95 1.54 0.45 -7.30
CA MET A 95 2.93 0.93 -7.31
C MET A 95 3.72 0.49 -6.07
N ASP A 96 3.08 0.06 -4.98
CA ASP A 96 3.80 -0.53 -3.85
C ASP A 96 4.50 -1.84 -4.27
N ILE A 97 3.86 -2.63 -5.14
CA ILE A 97 4.35 -3.93 -5.62
C ILE A 97 5.69 -3.76 -6.34
N SER A 98 5.84 -2.71 -7.15
CA SER A 98 7.07 -2.46 -7.91
C SER A 98 8.31 -2.30 -7.03
N THR A 99 8.14 -1.96 -5.75
CA THR A 99 9.25 -1.66 -4.83
C THR A 99 9.95 -2.93 -4.31
N TYR A 100 9.32 -4.09 -4.49
CA TYR A 100 9.84 -5.41 -4.12
C TYR A 100 10.41 -6.19 -5.32
N LEU A 101 10.36 -5.59 -6.51
CA LEU A 101 10.74 -6.23 -7.77
C LEU A 101 11.94 -5.54 -8.41
N THR A 102 12.64 -6.27 -9.27
CA THR A 102 13.53 -5.65 -10.25
C THR A 102 12.70 -4.91 -11.31
N GLU A 103 13.30 -3.91 -11.96
CA GLU A 103 12.63 -3.17 -13.04
C GLU A 103 12.17 -4.09 -14.17
N ASP A 104 12.98 -5.09 -14.53
CA ASP A 104 12.64 -6.07 -15.57
C ASP A 104 11.41 -6.91 -15.20
N PHE A 105 11.33 -7.38 -13.96
CA PHE A 105 10.18 -8.16 -13.48
C PHE A 105 8.92 -7.30 -13.49
N TRP A 106 9.01 -6.08 -12.94
CA TRP A 106 7.89 -5.16 -12.88
C TRP A 106 7.38 -4.79 -14.27
N ASN A 107 8.28 -4.37 -15.17
CA ASN A 107 7.95 -3.98 -16.53
C ASN A 107 7.31 -5.12 -17.31
N ARG A 108 7.82 -6.35 -17.12
CA ARG A 108 7.22 -7.55 -17.74
C ARG A 108 5.80 -7.79 -17.22
N ILE A 109 5.58 -7.75 -15.91
CA ILE A 109 4.25 -7.97 -15.32
C ILE A 109 3.24 -6.97 -15.87
N ILE A 110 3.55 -5.66 -15.86
CA ILE A 110 2.58 -4.64 -16.26
C ILE A 110 2.34 -4.62 -17.77
N SER A 111 3.39 -4.84 -18.59
CA SER A 111 3.27 -4.82 -20.05
C SER A 111 2.49 -6.01 -20.59
N GLU A 112 2.65 -7.21 -20.00
CA GLU A 112 1.82 -8.38 -20.32
C GLU A 112 0.32 -8.12 -20.07
N GLN A 113 -0.01 -7.18 -19.18
CA GLN A 113 -1.39 -6.78 -18.86
C GLN A 113 -1.82 -5.47 -19.54
N GLY A 114 -0.97 -4.90 -20.41
CA GLY A 114 -1.29 -3.67 -21.15
C GLY A 114 -1.26 -2.39 -20.32
N TYR A 115 -0.58 -2.40 -19.17
CA TYR A 115 -0.46 -1.24 -18.28
C TYR A 115 0.89 -0.53 -18.41
N THR A 116 0.85 0.79 -18.21
CA THR A 116 2.01 1.64 -17.99
C THR A 116 2.03 2.13 -16.53
N ASN A 117 3.21 2.53 -16.05
CA ASN A 117 3.33 3.15 -14.72
C ASN A 117 2.42 4.38 -14.55
N THR A 118 2.23 5.17 -15.60
CA THR A 118 1.33 6.34 -15.59
C THR A 118 -0.12 5.91 -15.36
N GLN A 119 -0.62 4.96 -16.15
CA GLN A 119 -1.98 4.45 -15.99
C GLN A 119 -2.20 3.87 -14.59
N LEU A 120 -1.23 3.14 -14.06
CA LEU A 120 -1.32 2.56 -12.71
C LEU A 120 -1.39 3.62 -11.61
N ARG A 121 -0.68 4.75 -11.76
CA ARG A 121 -0.81 5.88 -10.83
C ARG A 121 -2.18 6.55 -10.98
N GLU A 122 -2.63 6.80 -12.19
CA GLU A 122 -3.91 7.46 -12.50
C GLU A 122 -5.15 6.69 -12.03
N ARG A 123 -4.98 5.41 -11.64
CA ARG A 123 -6.05 4.63 -11.00
C ARG A 123 -6.53 5.27 -9.70
N TYR A 124 -5.72 6.07 -9.02
CA TYR A 124 -6.05 6.64 -7.71
C TYR A 124 -6.34 8.13 -7.85
N ASP A 125 -7.31 8.64 -7.08
CA ASP A 125 -7.57 10.07 -6.96
C ASP A 125 -6.56 10.75 -6.02
N ALA A 126 -6.03 10.02 -5.03
CA ALA A 126 -5.03 10.51 -4.09
C ALA A 126 -4.13 9.39 -3.56
N VAL A 127 -2.88 9.75 -3.29
CA VAL A 127 -1.87 8.85 -2.70
C VAL A 127 -1.42 9.47 -1.38
N LEU A 128 -1.69 8.79 -0.28
CA LEU A 128 -1.29 9.22 1.06
C LEU A 128 -0.15 8.33 1.53
N HIS A 129 1.08 8.86 1.44
CA HIS A 129 2.28 8.18 1.93
C HIS A 129 2.47 8.52 3.41
N LEU A 130 2.23 7.54 4.26
CA LEU A 130 2.54 7.64 5.68
C LEU A 130 4.01 7.26 5.88
N VAL A 131 4.83 8.19 6.37
CA VAL A 131 6.24 7.92 6.66
C VAL A 131 6.34 6.83 7.74
N SER A 132 7.21 5.83 7.52
CA SER A 132 7.47 4.73 8.47
C SER A 132 7.90 5.27 9.84
N ALA A 133 7.44 4.64 10.94
CA ALA A 133 7.96 4.95 12.28
C ALA A 133 9.47 4.74 12.41
N ALA A 134 10.10 4.00 11.49
CA ALA A 134 11.55 3.89 11.44
C ALA A 134 12.25 5.23 11.16
N ASP A 135 11.55 6.27 10.71
CA ASP A 135 12.11 7.59 10.43
C ASP A 135 11.56 8.64 11.43
N GLY A 136 12.29 8.88 12.53
CA GLY A 136 11.96 9.93 13.50
C GLY A 136 10.86 9.58 14.50
N ALA A 137 10.49 8.30 14.62
CA ALA A 137 9.51 7.79 15.58
C ALA A 137 9.84 6.35 16.02
N GLU A 138 11.14 6.02 16.09
CA GLU A 138 11.67 4.66 16.23
C GLU A 138 11.17 3.95 17.49
N GLN A 139 10.85 4.71 18.53
CA GLN A 139 10.23 4.23 19.77
C GLN A 139 8.87 3.53 19.57
N PHE A 140 8.19 3.79 18.45
CA PHE A 140 6.93 3.15 18.06
C PHE A 140 7.12 2.05 16.99
N TYR A 141 8.36 1.80 16.55
CA TYR A 141 8.65 0.77 15.56
C TYR A 141 8.61 -0.63 16.20
N THR A 142 7.83 -1.53 15.60
CA THR A 142 7.68 -2.92 16.07
C THR A 142 7.74 -3.91 14.92
N THR A 143 8.27 -5.10 15.17
CA THR A 143 8.32 -6.22 14.20
C THR A 143 7.22 -7.26 14.45
N ALA A 144 6.39 -7.09 15.48
CA ALA A 144 5.42 -8.10 15.93
C ALA A 144 4.33 -8.44 14.89
N ASN A 145 4.09 -7.55 13.92
CA ASN A 145 2.91 -7.63 13.05
C ASN A 145 3.14 -8.38 11.73
N ASN A 146 4.34 -8.90 11.43
CA ASN A 146 4.57 -9.64 10.17
C ASN A 146 5.81 -10.54 10.22
N ALA A 147 5.60 -11.85 10.36
CA ALA A 147 6.66 -12.85 10.48
C ALA A 147 7.50 -13.06 9.20
N GLN A 148 7.07 -12.55 8.05
CA GLN A 148 7.81 -12.63 6.77
C GLN A 148 8.71 -11.42 6.50
N ARG A 149 8.81 -10.47 7.43
CA ARG A 149 9.68 -9.30 7.27
C ARG A 149 11.14 -9.65 7.55
N VAL A 150 12.04 -9.14 6.72
CA VAL A 150 13.50 -9.35 6.83
C VAL A 150 14.11 -8.45 7.93
N GLU A 151 13.45 -7.35 8.25
CA GLU A 151 13.90 -6.35 9.21
C GLU A 151 13.71 -6.76 10.68
N LYS A 152 14.77 -6.61 11.47
CA LYS A 152 14.75 -6.72 12.94
C LYS A 152 14.53 -5.34 13.56
N ALA A 153 14.09 -5.28 14.81
CA ALA A 153 14.07 -4.04 15.59
C ALA A 153 15.49 -3.67 16.08
N ASP A 154 16.46 -3.67 15.17
CA ASP A 154 17.84 -3.23 15.36
C ASP A 154 18.16 -2.14 14.33
N GLU A 155 19.30 -1.46 14.48
CA GLU A 155 19.66 -0.35 13.60
C GLU A 155 19.71 -0.75 12.12
N LYS A 156 20.12 -1.99 11.83
CA LYS A 156 20.19 -2.51 10.47
C LYS A 156 18.79 -2.69 9.88
N GLY A 157 17.85 -3.21 10.65
CA GLY A 157 16.46 -3.35 10.22
C GLY A 157 15.75 -2.01 10.09
N LEU A 158 16.00 -1.05 10.99
CA LEU A 158 15.50 0.33 10.85
C LEU A 158 16.02 0.98 9.57
N GLN A 159 17.30 0.80 9.25
CA GLN A 159 17.87 1.30 7.99
C GLN A 159 17.16 0.69 6.76
N ILE A 160 16.92 -0.62 6.75
CA ILE A 160 16.17 -1.29 5.68
C ILE A 160 14.75 -0.72 5.56
N ALA A 161 14.08 -0.51 6.69
CA ALA A 161 12.73 0.05 6.72
C ALA A 161 12.67 1.48 6.16
N ARG A 162 13.65 2.33 6.51
CA ARG A 162 13.79 3.70 5.98
C ARG A 162 14.05 3.70 4.47
N GLU A 163 14.93 2.82 3.99
CA GLU A 163 15.23 2.69 2.57
C GLU A 163 14.03 2.20 1.76
N LEU A 164 13.27 1.24 2.29
CA LEU A 164 12.04 0.77 1.69
C LEU A 164 10.98 1.86 1.65
N ASP A 165 10.81 2.65 2.71
CA ASP A 165 9.89 3.79 2.75
C ASP A 165 10.21 4.81 1.64
N LYS A 166 11.50 5.13 1.46
CA LYS A 166 11.99 6.02 0.39
C LYS A 166 11.73 5.45 -1.01
N LYS A 167 11.90 4.14 -1.21
CA LYS A 167 11.58 3.47 -2.47
C LYS A 167 10.09 3.55 -2.78
N ILE A 168 9.25 3.30 -1.77
CA ILE A 168 7.79 3.36 -1.89
C ILE A 168 7.32 4.76 -2.32
N VAL A 169 7.71 5.81 -1.59
CA VAL A 169 7.30 7.18 -1.99
C VAL A 169 7.83 7.53 -3.38
N SER A 170 9.00 7.03 -3.76
CA SER A 170 9.58 7.27 -5.08
C SER A 170 8.79 6.58 -6.20
N ALA A 171 8.24 5.38 -5.98
CA ALA A 171 7.39 4.69 -6.96
C ALA A 171 6.14 5.51 -7.31
N TRP A 172 5.61 6.25 -6.33
CA TRP A 172 4.46 7.13 -6.48
C TRP A 172 4.77 8.54 -7.02
N LYS A 173 6.06 8.90 -7.19
CA LYS A 173 6.43 10.19 -7.81
C LYS A 173 5.82 10.30 -9.20
N GLY A 174 5.25 11.48 -9.48
CA GLY A 174 4.50 11.77 -10.71
C GLY A 174 2.98 11.72 -10.55
N HIS A 175 2.45 11.19 -9.43
CA HIS A 175 1.02 11.33 -9.12
C HIS A 175 0.69 12.78 -8.69
N PRO A 176 -0.31 13.46 -9.30
CA PRO A 176 -0.59 14.87 -9.04
C PRO A 176 -1.06 15.16 -7.60
N HIS A 177 -1.68 14.16 -6.96
CA HIS A 177 -2.19 14.25 -5.59
C HIS A 177 -1.45 13.33 -4.62
N LEU A 178 -0.12 13.22 -4.78
CA LEU A 178 0.73 12.61 -3.75
C LEU A 178 0.86 13.55 -2.55
N ARG A 179 0.62 13.01 -1.35
CA ARG A 179 0.82 13.69 -0.06
C ARG A 179 1.70 12.82 0.83
N VAL A 180 2.78 13.40 1.33
CA VAL A 180 3.69 12.76 2.27
C VAL A 180 3.36 13.25 3.67
N ILE A 181 3.05 12.31 4.55
CA ILE A 181 2.59 12.56 5.91
C ILE A 181 3.68 12.09 6.87
N ASN A 182 4.40 13.06 7.44
CA ASN A 182 5.53 12.82 8.33
C ASN A 182 5.09 12.26 9.70
N ASN A 183 6.02 11.65 10.42
CA ASN A 183 5.76 11.29 11.81
C ASN A 183 5.63 12.53 12.68
N HIS A 184 4.69 12.48 13.62
CA HIS A 184 4.55 13.42 14.72
C HIS A 184 4.48 12.62 16.02
N GLU A 185 4.85 13.24 17.15
CA GLU A 185 4.77 12.62 18.48
C GLU A 185 3.36 12.10 18.82
N ASP A 186 2.33 12.68 18.21
CA ASP A 186 0.93 12.24 18.29
C ASP A 186 0.41 11.82 16.90
N PHE A 187 -0.04 10.58 16.78
CA PHE A 187 -0.65 10.05 15.56
C PHE A 187 -1.93 10.79 15.14
N ASN A 188 -2.59 11.50 16.06
CA ASN A 188 -3.68 12.42 15.72
C ASN A 188 -3.17 13.64 14.95
N LYS A 189 -2.03 14.22 15.33
CA LYS A 189 -1.39 15.31 14.58
C LYS A 189 -0.84 14.85 13.23
N LYS A 190 -0.50 13.57 13.10
CA LYS A 190 -0.10 12.97 11.82
C LYS A 190 -1.23 12.97 10.78
N LEU A 191 -2.49 12.94 11.19
CA LEU A 191 -3.63 12.80 10.27
C LEU A 191 -4.48 14.06 10.10
N ASN A 192 -4.14 15.13 10.82
CA ASN A 192 -4.74 16.46 10.69
C ASN A 192 -3.90 17.33 9.75
#